data_AF-A0A387G0B2-F1
#
_entry.id   AF-A0A387G0B2-F1
#
_cell.length_a   1.000
_cell.length_b   1.000
_cell.length_c   1.000
_cell.angle_alpha   90.00
_cell.angle_beta   90.00
_cell.angle_gamma   90.00
#
_symmetry.space_group_name_H-M   'P 1'
#
loop_
_entity.id
_entity.type
_entity.pdbx_description
1 polymer ?
#
loop_
_entity_poly.entity_id
_entity_poly.type
_entity_poly.pdbx_seq_one_letter_code
_entity_poly.pdbx_strand_id
1 'polypeptide(L)'
;MPPSLTSFTDDALIAFDNLIDRTTGLVNPTIRLGVTGLSRSGKTVFISSLVHNLLNGGRLPLFEPVQSGRVSAVRLEPQPDDAVPRFQYEDHIRALVKERIWPDSTRAISELRITLDYQSASGWNRLFSPGRLSIDIVDYPGEWLLDLPLLAKDFRAFSEETLTLAKTGIRAELSRAWLAMTQATDAATAADETTARELATAFANYLKACKSDERSLSTLPPGRFLLPGDLDGSPALTFAPLVPPVEGKAQKGSLWAMMERRYEAYKSVVVKPFFREHFARLDRQIVLVDALQAINRGPEAVQDLERALTDVLACFRPGANSFFSSLLGRRIDRVLVAATKADHLHHESHDRLEALTRRLVERAIERIGMAGAGIEVMAIASVRATREATVKRDGHTLPVIVGTPMDRETIGGESFDGNRKTAIFPGDLPENPQWLFDALEGDAANVHLPEVNVVRFRPPELDESVGGIKLSVPHIRLDRAMQFLFGDRLA
;
A
#
# COMPACT_ATOMS: atom_id res chain seq x y z
N MET A 1 32.58 -3.65 22.15
CA MET A 1 32.51 -2.83 20.91
C MET A 1 32.45 -3.79 19.74
N PRO A 2 31.36 -3.81 18.93
CA PRO A 2 31.39 -4.54 17.68
C PRO A 2 31.97 -3.64 16.56
N PRO A 3 32.60 -4.23 15.53
CA PRO A 3 33.38 -3.49 14.56
C PRO A 3 32.50 -2.84 13.49
N SER A 4 32.73 -1.56 13.26
CA SER A 4 32.11 -0.71 12.24
C SER A 4 32.80 -0.88 10.88
N LEU A 5 32.62 -2.02 10.22
CA LEU A 5 33.17 -2.27 8.87
C LEU A 5 32.10 -2.28 7.77
N THR A 6 30.81 -2.19 8.10
CA THR A 6 29.72 -2.25 7.12
C THR A 6 29.17 -0.89 6.67
N SER A 7 29.55 0.24 7.26
CA SER A 7 29.00 1.54 6.82
C SER A 7 29.74 2.13 5.60
N PHE A 8 31.08 2.05 5.57
CA PHE A 8 31.87 2.77 4.56
C PHE A 8 31.80 2.18 3.16
N THR A 9 31.72 0.84 3.03
CA THR A 9 31.60 0.18 1.73
C THR A 9 30.20 0.37 1.14
N ASP A 10 29.18 0.36 2.00
CA ASP A 10 27.79 0.53 1.60
C ASP A 10 27.53 1.98 1.15
N ASP A 11 28.03 2.98 1.88
CA ASP A 11 27.91 4.40 1.51
C ASP A 11 28.62 4.72 0.18
N ALA A 12 29.75 4.05 -0.10
CA ALA A 12 30.49 4.21 -1.34
C ALA A 12 29.77 3.58 -2.55
N LEU A 13 29.16 2.40 -2.38
CA LEU A 13 28.33 1.77 -3.41
C LEU A 13 27.09 2.61 -3.73
N ILE A 14 26.43 3.15 -2.70
CA ILE A 14 25.28 4.06 -2.85
C ILE A 14 25.66 5.31 -3.63
N ALA A 15 26.81 5.92 -3.30
CA ALA A 15 27.27 7.11 -4.01
C ALA A 15 27.57 6.81 -5.49
N PHE A 16 28.14 5.64 -5.79
CA PHE A 16 28.49 5.22 -7.15
C PHE A 16 27.26 4.91 -8.01
N ASP A 17 26.32 4.08 -7.51
CA ASP A 17 25.08 3.76 -8.22
C ASP A 17 24.22 5.01 -8.46
N ASN A 18 24.10 5.88 -7.45
CA ASN A 18 23.37 7.15 -7.60
C ASN A 18 24.05 8.08 -8.61
N LEU A 19 25.38 8.04 -8.75
CA LEU A 19 26.13 8.84 -9.72
C LEU A 19 25.87 8.31 -11.14
N ILE A 20 25.87 7.00 -11.33
CA ILE A 20 25.56 6.35 -12.60
C ILE A 20 24.13 6.70 -13.01
N ASP A 21 23.14 6.50 -12.13
CA ASP A 21 21.74 6.89 -12.36
C ASP A 21 21.60 8.38 -12.67
N ARG A 22 22.41 9.25 -12.06
CA ARG A 22 22.44 10.68 -12.38
C ARG A 22 22.95 10.96 -13.79
N THR A 23 23.97 10.24 -14.24
CA THR A 23 24.55 10.43 -15.58
C THR A 23 23.63 9.94 -16.70
N THR A 24 22.91 8.82 -16.51
CA THR A 24 21.84 8.38 -17.42
C THR A 24 20.62 9.31 -17.37
N GLY A 25 20.26 9.80 -16.18
CA GLY A 25 19.15 10.75 -15.97
C GLY A 25 19.32 12.11 -16.66
N LEU A 26 20.55 12.52 -16.98
CA LEU A 26 20.83 13.74 -17.76
C LEU A 26 20.50 13.60 -19.26
N VAL A 27 20.45 12.36 -19.77
CA VAL A 27 20.14 12.06 -21.19
C VAL A 27 18.70 11.56 -21.35
N ASN A 28 18.20 10.77 -20.39
CA ASN A 28 16.81 10.29 -20.33
C ASN A 28 16.28 10.50 -18.89
N PRO A 29 15.57 11.59 -18.60
CA PRO A 29 15.04 11.82 -17.26
C PRO A 29 14.10 10.68 -16.87
N THR A 30 14.32 10.15 -15.67
CA THR A 30 13.58 9.00 -15.14
C THR A 30 12.97 9.35 -13.78
N ILE A 31 11.74 8.93 -13.56
CA ILE A 31 11.05 8.98 -12.26
C ILE A 31 10.82 7.56 -11.79
N ARG A 32 11.22 7.27 -10.56
CA ARG A 32 10.89 6.01 -9.90
C ARG A 32 9.68 6.18 -9.00
N LEU A 33 8.54 5.60 -9.41
CA LEU A 33 7.26 5.63 -8.70
C LEU A 33 7.08 4.34 -7.90
N GLY A 34 7.13 4.46 -6.58
CA GLY A 34 6.74 3.38 -5.67
C GLY A 34 5.23 3.26 -5.61
N VAL A 35 4.71 2.06 -5.84
CA VAL A 35 3.30 1.73 -5.66
C VAL A 35 3.19 0.73 -4.54
N THR A 36 2.53 1.14 -3.47
CA THR A 36 2.28 0.29 -2.32
C THR A 36 0.85 0.42 -1.85
N GLY A 37 0.46 -0.41 -0.90
CA GLY A 37 -0.90 -0.41 -0.40
C GLY A 37 -1.14 -1.47 0.65
N LEU A 38 -1.98 -1.11 1.62
CA LEU A 38 -2.38 -1.96 2.73
C LEU A 38 -3.57 -2.83 2.28
N SER A 39 -3.52 -4.13 2.60
CA SER A 39 -4.63 -5.10 2.51
C SER A 39 -5.63 -4.89 1.36
N ARG A 40 -5.40 -5.52 0.19
CA ARG A 40 -6.34 -5.55 -0.96
C ARG A 40 -6.80 -4.17 -1.47
N SER A 41 -5.94 -3.17 -1.34
CA SER A 41 -6.17 -1.83 -1.88
C SER A 41 -6.08 -1.71 -3.40
N GLY A 42 -5.81 -2.80 -4.13
CA GLY A 42 -5.89 -2.80 -5.60
C GLY A 42 -4.66 -2.27 -6.34
N LYS A 43 -3.45 -2.50 -5.80
CA LYS A 43 -2.16 -2.16 -6.47
C LYS A 43 -2.07 -2.65 -7.91
N THR A 44 -2.28 -3.96 -8.12
CA THR A 44 -2.25 -4.58 -9.45
C THR A 44 -3.21 -3.90 -10.42
N VAL A 45 -4.41 -3.57 -9.95
CA VAL A 45 -5.47 -2.91 -10.73
C VAL A 45 -5.09 -1.45 -11.04
N PHE A 46 -4.50 -0.73 -10.08
CA PHE A 46 -3.99 0.62 -10.28
C PHE A 46 -2.92 0.68 -11.36
N ILE A 47 -1.86 -0.13 -11.24
CA ILE A 47 -0.75 -0.14 -12.19
C ILE A 47 -1.24 -0.52 -13.58
N SER A 48 -2.03 -1.60 -13.67
CA SER A 48 -2.58 -2.07 -14.95
C SER A 48 -3.42 -0.98 -15.63
N SER A 49 -4.33 -0.33 -14.89
CA SER A 49 -5.18 0.73 -15.45
C SER A 49 -4.39 1.98 -15.84
N LEU A 50 -3.42 2.40 -15.03
CA LEU A 50 -2.55 3.54 -15.31
C LEU A 50 -1.79 3.31 -16.62
N VAL A 51 -1.11 2.17 -16.72
CA VAL A 51 -0.30 1.81 -17.90
C VAL A 51 -1.21 1.66 -19.12
N HIS A 52 -2.36 1.00 -18.98
CA HIS A 52 -3.28 0.78 -20.09
C HIS A 52 -3.88 2.08 -20.63
N ASN A 53 -4.29 3.01 -19.77
CA ASN A 53 -4.82 4.29 -20.20
C ASN A 53 -3.75 5.16 -20.88
N LEU A 54 -2.49 5.12 -20.42
CA LEU A 54 -1.40 5.85 -21.08
C LEU A 54 -1.05 5.25 -22.47
N LEU A 55 -0.91 3.92 -22.58
CA LEU A 55 -0.59 3.24 -23.85
C LEU A 55 -1.71 3.36 -24.89
N ASN A 56 -2.97 3.32 -24.44
CA ASN A 56 -4.13 3.25 -25.33
C ASN A 56 -4.86 4.57 -25.49
N GLY A 57 -4.29 5.71 -25.05
CA GLY A 57 -4.92 7.02 -25.21
C GLY A 57 -6.28 7.09 -24.51
N GLY A 58 -6.34 6.59 -23.27
CA GLY A 58 -7.52 6.67 -22.42
C GLY A 58 -7.95 8.12 -22.16
N ARG A 59 -9.19 8.28 -21.70
CA ARG A 59 -9.76 9.61 -21.42
C ARG A 59 -9.15 10.20 -20.14
N LEU A 60 -8.08 10.98 -20.28
CA LEU A 60 -7.32 11.59 -19.17
C LEU A 60 -7.41 13.13 -19.15
N PRO A 61 -8.60 13.74 -18.98
CA PRO A 61 -8.79 15.19 -19.10
C PRO A 61 -8.12 16.02 -18.01
N LEU A 62 -7.85 15.46 -16.83
CA LEU A 62 -7.17 16.17 -15.73
C LEU A 62 -5.65 15.97 -15.72
N PHE A 63 -5.12 15.19 -16.67
CA PHE A 63 -3.69 15.02 -16.86
C PHE A 63 -3.23 15.97 -17.98
N GLU A 64 -2.72 17.13 -17.58
CA GLU A 64 -2.48 18.28 -18.47
C GLU A 64 -1.61 17.93 -19.70
N PRO A 65 -0.53 17.13 -19.60
CA PRO A 65 0.30 16.81 -20.77
C PRO A 65 -0.46 16.04 -21.86
N VAL A 66 -1.43 15.20 -21.48
CA VAL A 66 -2.29 14.47 -22.42
C VAL A 66 -3.43 15.37 -22.89
N GLN A 67 -4.04 16.12 -21.98
CA GLN A 67 -5.13 17.05 -22.30
C GLN A 67 -4.71 18.13 -23.32
N SER A 68 -3.49 18.67 -23.19
CA SER A 68 -2.93 19.67 -24.09
C SER A 68 -2.37 19.10 -25.40
N GLY A 69 -2.40 17.77 -25.58
CA GLY A 69 -1.85 17.10 -26.76
C GLY A 69 -0.32 17.13 -26.83
N ARG A 70 0.37 17.40 -25.72
CA ARG A 70 1.84 17.47 -25.67
C ARG A 70 2.50 16.10 -25.62
N VAL A 71 1.79 15.05 -25.20
CA VAL A 71 2.27 13.66 -25.25
C VAL A 71 2.09 13.10 -26.65
N SER A 72 3.21 12.84 -27.32
CA SER A 72 3.26 12.38 -28.71
C SER A 72 3.28 10.86 -28.85
N ALA A 73 3.94 10.15 -27.93
CA ALA A 73 4.02 8.70 -27.93
C ALA A 73 4.20 8.16 -26.51
N VAL A 74 3.66 6.96 -26.27
CA VAL A 74 3.83 6.21 -25.03
C VAL A 74 4.17 4.76 -25.40
N ARG A 75 5.19 4.19 -24.77
CA ARG A 75 5.62 2.81 -25.02
C ARG A 75 6.14 2.14 -23.75
N LEU A 76 6.02 0.82 -23.70
CA LEU A 76 6.74 0.01 -22.73
C LEU A 76 8.19 -0.15 -23.18
N GLU A 77 9.12 -0.02 -22.25
CA GLU A 77 10.55 -0.25 -22.50
C GLU A 77 11.08 -1.30 -21.50
N PRO A 78 12.23 -1.93 -21.79
CA PRO A 78 12.89 -2.80 -20.82
C PRO A 78 13.12 -2.08 -19.49
N GLN A 79 12.86 -2.78 -18.39
CA GLN A 79 13.12 -2.28 -17.04
C GLN A 79 14.63 -2.19 -16.77
N PRO A 80 15.07 -1.35 -15.83
CA PRO A 80 16.49 -1.16 -15.55
C PRO A 80 17.14 -2.29 -14.74
N ASP A 81 16.37 -2.99 -13.90
CA ASP A 81 16.88 -3.97 -12.95
C ASP A 81 16.43 -5.39 -13.32
N ASP A 82 17.36 -6.19 -13.84
CA ASP A 82 17.08 -7.58 -14.25
C ASP A 82 16.97 -8.55 -13.04
N ALA A 83 17.32 -8.12 -11.83
CA ALA A 83 17.15 -8.93 -10.62
C ALA A 83 15.72 -8.86 -10.07
N VAL A 84 14.93 -7.88 -10.48
CA VAL A 84 13.53 -7.70 -10.06
C VAL A 84 12.59 -8.32 -11.10
N PRO A 85 11.59 -9.13 -10.71
CA PRO A 85 10.61 -9.64 -11.66
C PRO A 85 9.83 -8.54 -12.40
N ARG A 86 9.56 -8.72 -13.69
CA ARG A 86 8.73 -7.79 -14.47
C ARG A 86 7.26 -7.89 -14.05
N PHE A 87 6.59 -6.75 -13.91
CA PHE A 87 5.15 -6.69 -13.71
C PHE A 87 4.39 -7.28 -14.92
N GLN A 88 3.49 -8.23 -14.68
CA GLN A 88 2.77 -9.00 -15.71
C GLN A 88 1.57 -8.23 -16.27
N TYR A 89 1.83 -7.03 -16.81
CA TYR A 89 0.83 -6.12 -17.34
C TYR A 89 -0.15 -6.79 -18.31
N GLU A 90 0.37 -7.57 -19.25
CA GLU A 90 -0.41 -8.18 -20.33
C GLU A 90 -1.44 -9.18 -19.79
N ASP A 91 -1.07 -10.00 -18.80
CA ASP A 91 -1.96 -10.98 -18.20
C ASP A 91 -2.99 -10.31 -17.28
N HIS A 92 -2.59 -9.29 -16.52
CA HIS A 92 -3.51 -8.54 -15.67
C HIS A 92 -4.58 -7.78 -16.45
N ILE A 93 -4.23 -7.19 -17.60
CA ILE A 93 -5.21 -6.55 -18.48
C ILE A 93 -6.09 -7.59 -19.17
N ARG A 94 -5.57 -8.75 -19.57
CA ARG A 94 -6.40 -9.84 -20.11
C ARG A 94 -7.45 -10.28 -19.09
N ALA A 95 -7.04 -10.53 -17.84
CA ALA A 95 -7.91 -10.90 -16.74
C ALA A 95 -9.03 -9.85 -16.52
N LEU A 96 -8.64 -8.56 -16.48
CA LEU A 96 -9.56 -7.46 -16.22
C LEU A 96 -10.56 -7.22 -17.36
N VAL A 97 -10.05 -7.11 -18.60
CA VAL A 97 -10.81 -6.66 -19.77
C VAL A 97 -11.54 -7.80 -20.47
N LYS A 98 -10.88 -8.97 -20.63
CA LYS A 98 -11.45 -10.10 -21.38
C LYS A 98 -12.19 -11.07 -20.47
N GLU A 99 -11.55 -11.47 -19.38
CA GLU A 99 -12.11 -12.51 -18.50
C GLU A 99 -13.08 -11.96 -17.45
N ARG A 100 -13.07 -10.62 -17.27
CA ARG A 100 -13.85 -9.92 -16.24
C ARG A 100 -13.66 -10.52 -14.86
N ILE A 101 -12.39 -10.75 -14.52
CA ILE A 101 -11.94 -11.17 -13.19
C ILE A 101 -10.93 -10.15 -12.66
N TRP A 102 -10.95 -9.92 -11.35
CA TRP A 102 -9.93 -9.09 -10.72
C TRP A 102 -8.61 -9.86 -10.70
N PRO A 103 -7.50 -9.26 -11.17
CA PRO A 103 -6.21 -9.93 -11.15
C PRO A 103 -5.74 -10.19 -9.72
N ASP A 104 -4.98 -11.27 -9.54
CA ASP A 104 -4.44 -11.64 -8.24
C ASP A 104 -3.53 -10.56 -7.65
N SER A 105 -3.50 -10.49 -6.32
CA SER A 105 -2.58 -9.59 -5.61
C SER A 105 -1.14 -10.08 -5.75
N THR A 106 -0.24 -9.17 -6.08
CA THR A 106 1.20 -9.39 -6.12
C THR A 106 1.73 -9.81 -4.75
N ARG A 107 2.53 -10.88 -4.73
CA ARG A 107 3.13 -11.48 -3.51
C ARG A 107 4.62 -11.13 -3.33
N ALA A 108 5.23 -10.55 -4.36
CA ALA A 108 6.62 -10.17 -4.41
C ALA A 108 6.76 -8.77 -5.03
N ILE A 109 7.96 -8.22 -4.98
CA ILE A 109 8.29 -6.99 -5.68
C ILE A 109 8.28 -7.22 -7.19
N SER A 110 7.82 -6.24 -7.96
CA SER A 110 7.92 -6.26 -9.42
C SER A 110 8.08 -4.85 -9.98
N GLU A 111 8.64 -4.73 -11.18
CA GLU A 111 8.92 -3.45 -11.82
C GLU A 111 8.43 -3.42 -13.28
N LEU A 112 8.14 -2.21 -13.78
CA LEU A 112 7.79 -1.94 -15.17
C LEU A 112 8.28 -0.55 -15.55
N ARG A 113 8.81 -0.39 -16.77
CA ARG A 113 9.12 0.92 -17.34
C ARG A 113 8.11 1.31 -18.43
N ILE A 114 7.60 2.53 -18.32
CA ILE A 114 6.84 3.20 -19.38
C ILE A 114 7.56 4.50 -19.76
N THR A 115 7.73 4.75 -21.07
CA THR A 115 8.40 5.94 -21.60
C THR A 115 7.42 6.79 -22.38
N LEU A 116 7.36 8.08 -22.06
CA LEU A 116 6.53 9.10 -22.71
C LEU A 116 7.44 10.04 -23.50
N ASP A 117 7.20 10.17 -24.80
CA ASP A 117 7.78 11.26 -25.59
C ASP A 117 6.80 12.43 -25.59
N TYR A 118 7.26 13.61 -25.16
CA TYR A 118 6.42 14.78 -24.94
C TYR A 118 7.06 16.06 -25.49
N GLN A 119 6.26 17.12 -25.61
CA GLN A 119 6.71 18.46 -25.96
C GLN A 119 6.76 19.33 -24.70
N SER A 120 7.95 19.75 -24.25
CA SER A 120 8.09 20.59 -23.06
C SER A 120 7.64 22.02 -23.33
N ALA A 121 6.87 22.61 -22.40
CA ALA A 121 6.41 23.98 -22.42
C ALA A 121 7.37 24.90 -21.66
N SER A 122 8.63 25.00 -22.08
CA SER A 122 9.56 25.94 -21.43
C SER A 122 9.23 27.39 -21.82
N GLY A 123 8.68 28.16 -20.87
CA GLY A 123 8.17 29.53 -21.06
C GLY A 123 9.19 30.62 -21.44
N TRP A 124 10.45 30.27 -21.72
CA TRP A 124 11.49 31.22 -22.16
C TRP A 124 11.75 31.23 -23.67
N ASN A 125 11.28 30.22 -24.39
CA ASN A 125 11.27 30.23 -25.85
C ASN A 125 9.92 29.66 -26.30
N ARG A 126 9.24 30.33 -27.24
CA ARG A 126 8.02 29.83 -27.93
C ARG A 126 8.25 28.56 -28.78
N LEU A 127 9.31 27.81 -28.51
CA LEU A 127 9.70 26.59 -29.19
C LEU A 127 9.50 25.41 -28.23
N PHE A 128 8.55 24.54 -28.56
CA PHE A 128 8.38 23.26 -27.91
C PHE A 128 9.58 22.36 -28.23
N SER A 129 10.40 22.04 -27.24
CA SER A 129 11.50 21.08 -27.43
C SER A 129 10.98 19.67 -27.21
N PRO A 130 11.33 18.69 -28.06
CA PRO A 130 11.04 17.29 -27.78
C PRO A 130 11.76 16.87 -26.50
N GLY A 131 11.03 16.19 -25.62
CA GLY A 131 11.50 15.60 -24.39
C GLY A 131 11.07 14.14 -24.31
N ARG A 132 11.76 13.39 -23.47
CA ARG A 132 11.45 11.99 -23.17
C ARG A 132 11.46 11.82 -21.67
N LEU A 133 10.45 11.18 -21.10
CA LEU A 133 10.39 10.86 -19.68
C LEU A 133 10.13 9.36 -19.50
N SER A 134 11.01 8.67 -18.79
CA SER A 134 10.78 7.30 -18.36
C SER A 134 10.20 7.29 -16.94
N ILE A 135 9.19 6.44 -16.72
CA ILE A 135 8.57 6.22 -15.42
C ILE A 135 8.76 4.74 -15.07
N ASP A 136 9.55 4.49 -14.04
CA ASP A 136 9.79 3.18 -13.47
C ASP A 136 8.80 2.96 -12.33
N ILE A 137 7.84 2.05 -12.54
CA ILE A 137 6.79 1.73 -11.58
C ILE A 137 7.23 0.50 -10.81
N VAL A 138 7.46 0.66 -9.51
CA VAL A 138 7.88 -0.42 -8.60
C VAL A 138 6.71 -0.82 -7.71
N ASP A 139 6.15 -2.00 -7.94
CA ASP A 139 5.10 -2.60 -7.10
C ASP A 139 5.72 -3.41 -5.98
N TYR A 140 5.38 -3.11 -4.73
CA TYR A 140 5.81 -3.92 -3.59
C TYR A 140 4.75 -3.97 -2.49
N PRO A 141 4.73 -5.05 -1.67
CA PRO A 141 3.77 -5.19 -0.57
C PRO A 141 3.93 -4.07 0.48
N GLY A 142 2.82 -3.45 0.89
CA GLY A 142 2.83 -2.40 1.92
C GLY A 142 3.24 -2.91 3.29
N GLU A 143 3.05 -4.21 3.53
CA GLU A 143 3.48 -4.91 4.73
C GLU A 143 4.99 -4.79 4.96
N TRP A 144 5.80 -4.63 3.91
CA TRP A 144 7.25 -4.50 4.06
C TRP A 144 7.67 -3.10 4.56
N LEU A 145 6.84 -2.07 4.36
CA LEU A 145 7.08 -0.75 4.95
C LEU A 145 6.86 -0.75 6.46
N LEU A 146 5.96 -1.60 6.94
CA LEU A 146 5.68 -1.76 8.37
C LEU A 146 6.87 -2.34 9.15
N ASP A 147 7.85 -2.90 8.44
CA ASP A 147 9.08 -3.41 9.05
C ASP A 147 10.14 -2.32 9.24
N LEU A 148 10.03 -1.18 8.55
CA LEU A 148 11.01 -0.10 8.67
C LEU A 148 11.13 0.44 10.11
N PRO A 149 10.03 0.66 10.87
CA PRO A 149 10.11 1.00 12.29
C PRO A 149 10.92 0.01 13.15
N LEU A 150 11.01 -1.28 12.76
CA LEU A 150 11.81 -2.27 13.49
C LEU A 150 13.31 -1.94 13.50
N LEU A 151 13.79 -1.18 12.51
CA LEU A 151 15.20 -0.75 12.46
C LEU A 151 15.58 0.15 13.65
N ALA A 152 14.61 0.86 14.22
CA ALA A 152 14.79 1.71 15.39
C ALA A 152 14.50 1.00 16.73
N LYS A 153 13.96 -0.23 16.70
CA LYS A 153 13.56 -0.98 17.90
C LYS A 153 14.52 -2.12 18.17
N ASP A 154 14.89 -2.29 19.43
CA ASP A 154 15.54 -3.52 19.89
C ASP A 154 14.50 -4.64 20.07
N PHE A 155 14.98 -5.86 20.32
CA PHE A 155 14.11 -7.03 20.44
C PHE A 155 13.14 -6.94 21.64
N ARG A 156 13.55 -6.26 22.72
CA ARG A 156 12.73 -6.09 23.92
C ARG A 156 11.54 -5.17 23.63
N ALA A 157 11.81 -3.98 23.09
CA ALA A 157 10.78 -3.01 22.73
C ALA A 157 9.80 -3.62 21.71
N PHE A 158 10.31 -4.29 20.68
CA PHE A 158 9.49 -5.05 19.73
C PHE A 158 8.59 -6.07 20.43
N SER A 159 9.15 -6.83 21.39
CA SER A 159 8.39 -7.87 22.07
C SER A 159 7.30 -7.32 22.97
N GLU A 160 7.61 -6.31 23.78
CA GLU A 160 6.67 -5.67 24.70
C GLU A 160 5.48 -5.03 23.96
N GLU A 161 5.76 -4.29 22.87
CA GLU A 161 4.71 -3.69 22.05
C GLU A 161 3.84 -4.74 21.37
N THR A 162 4.45 -5.78 20.79
CA THR A 162 3.72 -6.85 20.09
C THR A 162 2.82 -7.63 21.05
N LEU A 163 3.33 -7.96 22.25
CA LEU A 163 2.56 -8.64 23.29
C LEU A 163 1.43 -7.78 23.85
N THR A 164 1.63 -6.47 23.95
CA THR A 164 0.59 -5.54 24.40
C THR A 164 -0.55 -5.46 23.38
N LEU A 165 -0.20 -5.27 22.11
CA LEU A 165 -1.17 -5.17 21.02
C LEU A 165 -1.90 -6.49 20.76
N ALA A 166 -1.25 -7.62 20.99
CA ALA A 166 -1.87 -8.93 20.86
C ALA A 166 -3.02 -9.18 21.85
N LYS A 167 -3.13 -8.37 22.92
CA LYS A 167 -4.15 -8.50 23.97
C LYS A 167 -5.36 -7.58 23.76
N THR A 168 -5.40 -6.78 22.71
CA THR A 168 -6.49 -5.82 22.46
C THR A 168 -7.56 -6.38 21.55
N GLY A 169 -8.82 -5.99 21.74
CA GLY A 169 -9.93 -6.24 20.79
C GLY A 169 -10.00 -7.69 20.26
N ILE A 170 -10.23 -7.86 18.96
CA ILE A 170 -10.28 -9.18 18.32
C ILE A 170 -8.92 -9.89 18.30
N ARG A 171 -7.81 -9.14 18.44
CA ARG A 171 -6.45 -9.69 18.46
C ARG A 171 -6.25 -10.64 19.64
N ALA A 172 -6.90 -10.38 20.78
CA ALA A 172 -6.83 -11.24 21.97
C ALA A 172 -7.36 -12.66 21.71
N GLU A 173 -8.39 -12.80 20.86
CA GLU A 173 -8.89 -14.10 20.43
C GLU A 173 -7.89 -14.79 19.49
N LEU A 174 -7.41 -14.06 18.48
CA LEU A 174 -6.52 -14.58 17.44
C LEU A 174 -5.14 -14.98 17.96
N SER A 175 -4.62 -14.26 18.95
CA SER A 175 -3.29 -14.45 19.51
C SER A 175 -3.22 -15.53 20.59
N ARG A 176 -4.37 -16.03 21.07
CA ARG A 176 -4.50 -16.87 22.27
C ARG A 176 -3.53 -18.05 22.29
N ALA A 177 -3.45 -18.81 21.18
CA ALA A 177 -2.59 -19.98 21.09
C ALA A 177 -1.10 -19.60 21.21
N TRP A 178 -0.68 -18.55 20.50
CA TRP A 178 0.69 -18.05 20.52
C TRP A 178 1.06 -17.43 21.88
N LEU A 179 0.15 -16.64 22.49
CA LEU A 179 0.38 -16.06 23.81
C LEU A 179 0.53 -17.12 24.90
N ALA A 180 -0.29 -18.18 24.86
CA ALA A 180 -0.18 -19.28 25.81
C ALA A 180 1.18 -20.00 25.72
N MET A 181 1.66 -20.28 24.50
CA MET A 181 2.99 -20.87 24.28
C MET A 181 4.11 -19.95 24.76
N THR A 182 3.99 -18.66 24.46
CA THR A 182 5.01 -17.65 24.83
C THR A 182 5.10 -17.49 26.34
N GLN A 183 3.97 -17.54 27.06
CA GLN A 183 3.92 -17.47 28.53
C GLN A 183 4.43 -18.75 29.20
N ALA A 184 4.21 -19.92 28.59
CA ALA A 184 4.71 -21.19 29.11
C ALA A 184 6.22 -21.39 28.88
N THR A 185 6.83 -20.58 28.02
CA THR A 185 8.25 -20.70 27.67
C THR A 185 9.12 -19.82 28.56
N ASP A 186 10.07 -20.42 29.26
CA ASP A 186 11.09 -19.67 29.99
C ASP A 186 12.21 -19.22 29.03
N ALA A 187 12.27 -17.91 28.78
CA ALA A 187 13.23 -17.28 27.87
C ALA A 187 14.71 -17.41 28.33
N ALA A 188 14.96 -17.72 29.62
CA ALA A 188 16.29 -17.89 30.17
C ALA A 188 16.87 -19.30 29.96
N THR A 189 16.05 -20.27 29.55
CA THR A 189 16.50 -21.64 29.27
C THR A 189 17.46 -21.71 28.08
N ALA A 190 18.19 -22.83 27.98
CA ALA A 190 19.11 -23.08 26.87
C ALA A 190 18.36 -23.02 25.53
N ALA A 191 19.01 -22.47 24.50
CA ALA A 191 18.43 -22.33 23.18
C ALA A 191 18.08 -23.71 22.58
N ASP A 192 16.82 -23.87 22.20
CA ASP A 192 16.32 -25.06 21.50
C ASP A 192 15.69 -24.68 20.15
N GLU A 193 16.12 -25.37 19.10
CA GLU A 193 15.71 -25.13 17.72
C GLU A 193 14.26 -25.56 17.46
N THR A 194 13.75 -26.53 18.19
CA THR A 194 12.37 -27.02 18.03
C THR A 194 11.39 -26.02 18.64
N THR A 195 11.62 -25.63 19.89
CA THR A 195 10.85 -24.58 20.59
C THR A 195 10.82 -23.28 19.79
N ALA A 196 11.96 -22.87 19.23
CA ALA A 196 12.01 -21.63 18.46
C ALA A 196 11.18 -21.66 17.18
N ARG A 197 11.18 -22.80 16.48
CA ARG A 197 10.38 -23.01 15.27
C ARG A 197 8.89 -23.07 15.58
N GLU A 198 8.51 -23.73 16.67
CA GLU A 198 7.13 -23.82 17.12
C GLU A 198 6.58 -22.43 17.50
N LEU A 199 7.33 -21.65 18.27
CA LEU A 199 6.96 -20.27 18.62
C LEU A 199 6.84 -19.38 17.37
N ALA A 200 7.82 -19.44 16.46
CA ALA A 200 7.78 -18.66 15.22
C ALA A 200 6.58 -19.05 14.33
N THR A 201 6.25 -20.34 14.26
CA THR A 201 5.09 -20.84 13.50
C THR A 201 3.78 -20.36 14.12
N ALA A 202 3.65 -20.44 15.45
CA ALA A 202 2.49 -19.96 16.17
C ALA A 202 2.31 -18.44 15.99
N PHE A 203 3.40 -17.68 16.05
CA PHE A 203 3.40 -16.24 15.79
C PHE A 203 3.01 -15.92 14.34
N ALA A 204 3.59 -16.61 13.36
CA ALA A 204 3.23 -16.45 11.95
C ALA A 204 1.74 -16.77 11.69
N ASN A 205 1.20 -17.80 12.34
CA ASN A 205 -0.22 -18.16 12.24
C ASN A 205 -1.11 -17.07 12.84
N TYR A 206 -0.74 -16.49 13.98
CA TYR A 206 -1.43 -15.32 14.54
C TYR A 206 -1.46 -14.15 13.54
N LEU A 207 -0.30 -13.80 12.97
CA LEU A 207 -0.21 -12.72 11.98
C LEU A 207 -1.09 -13.01 10.76
N LYS A 208 -1.05 -14.24 10.23
CA LYS A 208 -1.88 -14.67 9.09
C LYS A 208 -3.37 -14.60 9.42
N ALA A 209 -3.75 -14.94 10.65
CA ALA A 209 -5.14 -14.85 11.09
C ALA A 209 -5.61 -13.40 11.25
N CYS A 210 -4.74 -12.47 11.64
CA CYS A 210 -5.05 -11.03 11.59
C CYS A 210 -5.29 -10.52 10.17
N LYS A 211 -4.59 -11.09 9.18
CA LYS A 211 -4.71 -10.71 7.76
C LYS A 211 -5.95 -11.30 7.07
N SER A 212 -6.51 -12.41 7.56
CA SER A 212 -7.55 -13.16 6.85
C SER A 212 -8.78 -12.31 6.51
N ASP A 213 -9.44 -12.67 5.40
CA ASP A 213 -10.46 -11.87 4.72
C ASP A 213 -11.65 -11.44 5.58
N GLU A 214 -11.99 -12.26 6.58
CA GLU A 214 -13.13 -12.04 7.46
C GLU A 214 -12.86 -10.96 8.53
N ARG A 215 -11.59 -10.76 8.91
CA ARG A 215 -11.22 -9.92 10.07
C ARG A 215 -10.31 -8.75 9.70
N SER A 216 -9.41 -8.95 8.73
CA SER A 216 -8.52 -7.98 8.06
C SER A 216 -8.19 -6.74 8.89
N LEU A 217 -7.57 -7.01 10.02
CA LEU A 217 -6.88 -6.02 10.81
C LEU A 217 -5.67 -5.51 10.02
N SER A 218 -5.26 -4.26 10.23
CA SER A 218 -4.00 -3.80 9.62
C SER A 218 -2.86 -4.69 10.10
N THR A 219 -2.10 -5.14 9.11
CA THR A 219 -1.02 -6.13 9.25
C THR A 219 0.01 -5.64 10.26
N LEU A 220 0.49 -6.54 11.13
CA LEU A 220 1.56 -6.22 12.07
C LEU A 220 2.92 -6.57 11.47
N PRO A 221 3.98 -5.86 11.89
CA PRO A 221 5.33 -6.35 11.68
C PRO A 221 5.56 -7.66 12.48
N PRO A 222 6.39 -8.59 11.98
CA PRO A 222 7.17 -8.48 10.75
C PRO A 222 6.38 -8.88 9.49
N GLY A 223 6.33 -8.00 8.48
CA GLY A 223 5.54 -8.18 7.26
C GLY A 223 5.96 -9.38 6.41
N ARG A 224 7.24 -9.77 6.44
CA ARG A 224 7.74 -10.97 5.72
C ARG A 224 7.30 -12.29 6.33
N PHE A 225 6.75 -12.31 7.53
CA PHE A 225 6.10 -13.52 8.07
C PHE A 225 4.78 -13.82 7.34
N LEU A 226 4.16 -12.78 6.76
CA LEU A 226 2.94 -12.90 5.96
C LEU A 226 3.24 -13.15 4.49
N LEU A 227 4.27 -12.48 3.97
CA LEU A 227 4.68 -12.54 2.57
C LEU A 227 6.19 -12.78 2.49
N PRO A 228 6.66 -14.03 2.71
CA PRO A 228 8.09 -14.32 2.78
C PRO A 228 8.81 -14.06 1.44
N GLY A 229 8.14 -14.25 0.30
CA GLY A 229 8.78 -14.19 -1.01
C GLY A 229 9.89 -15.25 -1.09
N ASP A 230 11.08 -14.85 -1.52
CA ASP A 230 12.23 -15.74 -1.66
C ASP A 230 12.87 -16.19 -0.33
N LEU A 231 12.38 -15.66 0.80
CA LEU A 231 12.89 -15.98 2.14
C LEU A 231 12.12 -17.13 2.81
N ASP A 232 11.22 -17.80 2.09
CA ASP A 232 10.46 -18.91 2.66
C ASP A 232 11.40 -20.03 3.14
N GLY A 233 11.19 -20.50 4.37
CA GLY A 233 12.09 -21.45 5.04
C GLY A 233 13.43 -20.88 5.54
N SER A 234 13.70 -19.58 5.39
CA SER A 234 14.93 -18.96 5.91
C SER A 234 14.96 -18.94 7.45
N PRO A 235 16.11 -19.23 8.09
CA PRO A 235 16.29 -19.05 9.53
C PRO A 235 16.02 -17.62 10.01
N ALA A 236 16.13 -16.61 9.13
CA ALA A 236 15.80 -15.22 9.47
C ALA A 236 14.31 -15.01 9.80
N LEU A 237 13.42 -15.94 9.39
CA LEU A 237 11.98 -15.92 9.68
C LEU A 237 11.58 -16.89 10.81
N THR A 238 12.54 -17.33 11.63
CA THR A 238 12.31 -18.30 12.71
C THR A 238 12.46 -17.68 14.11
N PHE A 239 11.89 -16.49 14.30
CA PHE A 239 11.82 -15.84 15.62
C PHE A 239 10.38 -15.51 16.01
N ALA A 240 10.15 -15.31 17.30
CA ALA A 240 8.90 -14.83 17.85
C ALA A 240 9.18 -13.86 19.01
N PRO A 241 8.27 -12.90 19.27
CA PRO A 241 8.32 -12.12 20.50
C PRO A 241 8.30 -13.03 21.73
N LEU A 242 9.09 -12.69 22.75
CA LEU A 242 9.12 -13.40 24.04
C LEU A 242 8.69 -12.47 25.17
N VAL A 243 8.41 -13.04 26.35
CA VAL A 243 8.32 -12.27 27.60
C VAL A 243 9.71 -12.25 28.23
N PRO A 244 10.56 -11.23 27.96
CA PRO A 244 11.87 -11.16 28.60
C PRO A 244 11.72 -10.89 30.11
N PRO A 245 12.70 -11.32 30.94
CA PRO A 245 12.78 -10.90 32.33
C PRO A 245 12.73 -9.37 32.45
N VAL A 246 12.16 -8.86 33.55
CA VAL A 246 11.97 -7.42 33.80
C VAL A 246 13.30 -6.67 33.74
N GLU A 247 14.37 -7.28 34.25
CA GLU A 247 15.73 -6.74 34.23
C GLU A 247 16.74 -7.76 33.68
N GLY A 248 17.89 -7.27 33.24
CA GLY A 248 19.00 -8.08 32.77
C GLY A 248 19.17 -8.10 31.25
N LYS A 249 20.15 -8.89 30.80
CA LYS A 249 20.49 -9.09 29.39
C LYS A 249 20.36 -10.56 29.04
N ALA A 250 20.14 -10.84 27.75
CA ALA A 250 20.09 -12.21 27.26
C ALA A 250 21.40 -12.95 27.57
N GLN A 251 21.31 -14.05 28.32
CA GLN A 251 22.46 -14.89 28.61
C GLN A 251 22.91 -15.60 27.33
N LYS A 252 24.23 -15.69 27.12
CA LYS A 252 24.77 -16.34 25.92
C LYS A 252 24.31 -17.81 25.87
N GLY A 253 23.69 -18.19 24.75
CA GLY A 253 23.19 -19.55 24.55
C GLY A 253 21.78 -19.78 25.09
N SER A 254 21.10 -18.76 25.64
CA SER A 254 19.68 -18.87 25.99
C SER A 254 18.76 -18.71 24.78
N LEU A 255 17.52 -19.16 24.92
CA LEU A 255 16.46 -18.94 23.93
C LEU A 255 16.27 -17.45 23.64
N TRP A 256 16.30 -16.58 24.66
CA TRP A 256 16.24 -15.14 24.49
C TRP A 256 17.36 -14.61 23.59
N ALA A 257 18.62 -15.00 23.85
CA ALA A 257 19.75 -14.55 23.03
C ALA A 257 19.63 -15.04 21.57
N MET A 258 19.07 -16.23 21.36
CA MET A 258 18.82 -16.75 20.03
C MET A 258 17.74 -15.94 19.29
N MET A 259 16.63 -15.61 19.95
CA MET A 259 15.55 -14.82 19.34
C MET A 259 16.00 -13.39 19.02
N GLU A 260 16.71 -12.75 19.94
CA GLU A 260 17.28 -11.42 19.73
C GLU A 260 18.26 -11.40 18.55
N ARG A 261 19.16 -12.39 18.46
CA ARG A 261 20.06 -12.55 17.31
C ARG A 261 19.30 -12.73 15.99
N ARG A 262 18.23 -13.55 15.97
CA ARG A 262 17.43 -13.79 14.77
C ARG A 262 16.64 -12.55 14.34
N TYR A 263 16.12 -11.78 15.29
CA TYR A 263 15.49 -10.49 15.04
C TYR A 263 16.48 -9.47 14.44
N GLU A 264 17.70 -9.39 14.97
CA GLU A 264 18.74 -8.52 14.37
C GLU A 264 19.21 -9.02 13.00
N ALA A 265 19.25 -10.35 12.79
CA ALA A 265 19.49 -10.94 11.48
C ALA A 265 18.38 -10.57 10.48
N TYR A 266 17.12 -10.61 10.90
CA TYR A 266 15.98 -10.14 10.10
C TYR A 266 16.14 -8.68 9.69
N LYS A 267 16.43 -7.80 10.64
CA LYS A 267 16.68 -6.37 10.36
C LYS A 267 17.79 -6.17 9.33
N SER A 268 18.90 -6.87 9.49
CA SER A 268 20.11 -6.69 8.65
C SER A 268 20.05 -7.34 7.28
N VAL A 269 19.45 -8.53 7.16
CA VAL A 269 19.43 -9.31 5.92
C VAL A 269 18.15 -9.09 5.12
N VAL A 270 17.07 -8.62 5.75
CA VAL A 270 15.76 -8.50 5.11
C VAL A 270 15.32 -7.05 5.01
N VAL A 271 15.26 -6.33 6.13
CA VAL A 271 14.69 -4.98 6.17
C VAL A 271 15.64 -3.94 5.56
N LYS A 272 16.92 -3.95 5.94
CA LYS A 272 17.91 -3.00 5.43
C LYS A 272 18.14 -3.10 3.92
N PRO A 273 18.33 -4.29 3.32
CA PRO A 273 18.56 -4.39 1.87
C PRO A 273 17.35 -3.89 1.07
N PHE A 274 16.13 -4.28 1.46
CA PHE A 274 14.91 -3.79 0.82
C PHE A 274 14.83 -2.25 0.84
N PHE A 275 15.10 -1.65 2.00
CA PHE A 275 15.10 -0.19 2.13
C PHE A 275 16.13 0.46 1.22
N ARG A 276 17.37 -0.06 1.21
CA ARG A 276 18.48 0.50 0.46
C ARG A 276 18.30 0.36 -1.05
N GLU A 277 17.91 -0.82 -1.52
CA GLU A 277 17.93 -1.18 -2.94
C GLU A 277 16.69 -0.71 -3.69
N HIS A 278 15.57 -0.55 -2.99
CA HIS A 278 14.30 -0.15 -3.59
C HIS A 278 13.78 1.17 -3.03
N PHE A 279 13.53 1.25 -1.72
CA PHE A 279 12.82 2.40 -1.13
C PHE A 279 13.63 3.71 -1.22
N ALA A 280 14.92 3.67 -0.92
CA ALA A 280 15.80 4.85 -0.95
C ALA A 280 16.00 5.43 -2.36
N ARG A 281 15.63 4.69 -3.42
CA ARG A 281 15.73 5.10 -4.82
C ARG A 281 14.44 5.68 -5.38
N LEU A 282 13.35 5.69 -4.61
CA LEU A 282 12.06 6.22 -5.05
C LEU A 282 12.07 7.75 -5.12
N ASP A 283 11.51 8.30 -6.20
CA ASP A 283 11.28 9.74 -6.34
C ASP A 283 9.84 10.10 -5.94
N ARG A 284 8.88 9.21 -6.22
CA ARG A 284 7.45 9.43 -5.98
C ARG A 284 6.85 8.21 -5.29
N GLN A 285 5.83 8.42 -4.48
CA GLN A 285 5.11 7.33 -3.82
C GLN A 285 3.61 7.48 -3.96
N ILE A 286 2.92 6.37 -4.21
CA ILE A 286 1.48 6.24 -3.95
C ILE A 286 1.23 5.12 -2.93
N VAL A 287 0.40 5.42 -1.94
CA VAL A 287 -0.08 4.49 -0.90
C VAL A 287 -1.58 4.28 -1.12
N LEU A 288 -1.95 3.12 -1.66
CA LEU A 288 -3.34 2.75 -1.91
C LEU A 288 -3.99 2.19 -0.65
N VAL A 289 -5.20 2.64 -0.35
CA VAL A 289 -5.95 2.29 0.86
C VAL A 289 -7.39 1.92 0.49
N ASP A 290 -7.91 0.85 1.09
CA ASP A 290 -9.35 0.52 1.03
C ASP A 290 -10.05 1.00 2.31
N ALA A 291 -10.33 2.30 2.38
CA ALA A 291 -10.96 2.91 3.55
C ALA A 291 -12.43 2.45 3.71
N LEU A 292 -13.13 2.20 2.61
CA LEU A 292 -14.52 1.74 2.62
C LEU A 292 -14.64 0.38 3.31
N GLN A 293 -13.74 -0.55 2.99
CA GLN A 293 -13.75 -1.85 3.62
C GLN A 293 -13.40 -1.77 5.12
N ALA A 294 -12.52 -0.85 5.52
CA ALA A 294 -12.23 -0.63 6.94
C ALA A 294 -13.46 -0.11 7.70
N ILE A 295 -14.20 0.85 7.13
CA ILE A 295 -15.45 1.37 7.73
C ILE A 295 -16.50 0.28 7.85
N ASN A 296 -16.73 -0.50 6.78
CA ASN A 296 -17.74 -1.56 6.79
C ASN A 296 -17.44 -2.66 7.84
N ARG A 297 -16.17 -2.85 8.21
CA ARG A 297 -15.76 -3.85 9.20
C ARG A 297 -15.89 -3.41 10.65
N GLY A 298 -15.92 -2.11 10.92
CA GLY A 298 -16.11 -1.63 12.28
C GLY A 298 -14.99 -0.73 12.81
N PRO A 299 -15.20 -0.17 14.02
CA PRO A 299 -14.28 0.72 14.72
C PRO A 299 -12.82 0.25 14.79
N GLU A 300 -12.61 -1.02 15.15
CA GLU A 300 -11.27 -1.59 15.36
C GLU A 300 -10.45 -1.62 14.04
N ALA A 301 -11.10 -1.92 12.91
CA ALA A 301 -10.44 -1.94 11.61
C ALA A 301 -10.01 -0.52 11.16
N VAL A 302 -10.80 0.51 11.49
CA VAL A 302 -10.46 1.91 11.23
C VAL A 302 -9.25 2.36 12.06
N GLN A 303 -9.24 2.07 13.36
CA GLN A 303 -8.10 2.41 14.24
C GLN A 303 -6.81 1.71 13.79
N ASP A 304 -6.93 0.45 13.39
CA ASP A 304 -5.79 -0.30 12.86
C ASP A 304 -5.29 0.29 11.54
N LEU A 305 -6.18 0.76 10.66
CA LEU A 305 -5.81 1.45 9.44
C LEU A 305 -5.09 2.77 9.73
N GLU A 306 -5.59 3.57 10.67
CA GLU A 306 -4.93 4.80 11.15
C GLU A 306 -3.51 4.51 11.65
N ARG A 307 -3.33 3.46 12.47
CA ARG A 307 -2.01 3.07 13.00
C ARG A 307 -1.06 2.67 11.88
N ALA A 308 -1.48 1.79 10.97
CA ALA A 308 -0.63 1.34 9.88
C ALA A 308 -0.25 2.46 8.90
N LEU A 309 -1.19 3.38 8.59
CA LEU A 309 -0.87 4.54 7.78
C LEU A 309 0.09 5.49 8.49
N THR A 310 -0.05 5.66 9.81
CA THR A 310 0.90 6.45 10.60
C THR A 310 2.31 5.87 10.52
N ASP A 311 2.45 4.56 10.68
CA ASP A 311 3.75 3.87 10.62
C ASP A 311 4.37 3.94 9.22
N VAL A 312 3.56 3.72 8.17
CA VAL A 312 3.99 3.86 6.77
C VAL A 312 4.43 5.30 6.48
N LEU A 313 3.63 6.29 6.88
CA LEU A 313 3.93 7.68 6.59
C LEU A 313 5.14 8.20 7.35
N ALA A 314 5.39 7.69 8.56
CA ALA A 314 6.59 8.01 9.34
C ALA A 314 7.89 7.66 8.59
N CYS A 315 7.85 6.68 7.68
CA CYS A 315 9.00 6.29 6.86
C CYS A 315 9.40 7.36 5.82
N PHE A 316 8.51 8.29 5.48
CA PHE A 316 8.79 9.37 4.52
C PHE A 316 9.33 10.65 5.17
N ARG A 317 9.52 10.67 6.49
CA ARG A 317 9.98 11.87 7.21
C ARG A 317 11.45 12.18 6.91
N PRO A 318 11.79 13.35 6.34
CA PRO A 318 13.18 13.72 6.12
C PRO A 318 13.89 14.02 7.46
N GLY A 319 15.09 13.46 7.65
CA GLY A 319 16.06 13.91 8.67
C GLY A 319 15.75 13.59 10.15
N ALA A 320 14.58 13.06 10.50
CA ALA A 320 14.23 12.82 11.91
C ALA A 320 14.85 11.54 12.50
N ASN A 321 15.25 10.61 11.65
CA ASN A 321 15.93 9.40 12.07
C ASN A 321 17.33 9.37 11.45
N SER A 322 18.32 9.79 12.24
CA SER A 322 19.74 9.88 11.83
C SER A 322 20.27 8.59 11.19
N PHE A 323 19.69 7.44 11.55
CA PHE A 323 20.00 6.13 10.97
C PHE A 323 19.55 5.98 9.50
N PHE A 324 18.37 6.49 9.13
CA PHE A 324 17.90 6.41 7.74
C PHE A 324 18.50 7.52 6.87
N SER A 325 18.73 8.71 7.43
CA SER A 325 19.23 9.86 6.66
C SER A 325 20.65 9.71 6.11
N SER A 326 21.48 8.85 6.71
CA SER A 326 22.85 8.59 6.23
C SER A 326 22.89 7.83 4.90
N LEU A 327 21.83 7.07 4.59
CA LEU A 327 21.71 6.22 3.41
C LEU A 327 20.90 6.85 2.26
N LEU A 328 20.29 8.03 2.46
CA LEU A 328 19.45 8.69 1.44
C LEU A 328 20.23 9.71 0.61
N GLY A 329 20.49 9.36 -0.66
CA GLY A 329 20.96 10.31 -1.69
C GLY A 329 19.83 11.01 -2.46
N ARG A 330 18.63 10.40 -2.54
CA ARG A 330 17.42 10.91 -3.23
C ARG A 330 16.28 10.99 -2.22
N ARG A 331 15.43 12.02 -2.31
CA ARG A 331 14.28 12.20 -1.40
C ARG A 331 12.99 12.03 -2.20
N ILE A 332 12.11 11.18 -1.70
CA ILE A 332 10.71 11.17 -2.12
C ILE A 332 10.15 12.55 -1.79
N ASP A 333 9.74 13.28 -2.81
CA ASP A 333 9.29 14.68 -2.71
C ASP A 333 7.77 14.81 -2.94
N ARG A 334 7.09 13.78 -3.45
CA ARG A 334 5.62 13.68 -3.48
C ARG A 334 5.12 12.31 -3.04
N VAL A 335 4.15 12.31 -2.14
CA VAL A 335 3.46 11.12 -1.63
C VAL A 335 1.96 11.30 -1.80
N LEU A 336 1.31 10.37 -2.50
CA LEU A 336 -0.14 10.35 -2.67
C LEU A 336 -0.74 9.25 -1.79
N VAL A 337 -1.60 9.60 -0.83
CA VAL A 337 -2.46 8.63 -0.15
C VAL A 337 -3.78 8.55 -0.90
N ALA A 338 -4.06 7.40 -1.51
CA ALA A 338 -5.20 7.23 -2.39
C ALA A 338 -6.21 6.23 -1.82
N ALA A 339 -7.39 6.73 -1.44
CA ALA A 339 -8.54 5.90 -1.11
C ALA A 339 -9.13 5.30 -2.38
N THR A 340 -9.05 3.97 -2.50
CA THR A 340 -9.44 3.23 -3.70
C THR A 340 -10.91 2.85 -3.69
N LYS A 341 -11.40 2.35 -4.84
CA LYS A 341 -12.77 1.84 -5.02
C LYS A 341 -13.83 2.91 -4.76
N ALA A 342 -13.54 4.17 -5.07
CA ALA A 342 -14.50 5.27 -4.95
C ALA A 342 -15.77 5.05 -5.80
N ASP A 343 -15.70 4.22 -6.84
CA ASP A 343 -16.86 3.82 -7.65
C ASP A 343 -17.87 2.97 -6.87
N HIS A 344 -17.51 2.42 -5.72
CA HIS A 344 -18.45 1.78 -4.81
C HIS A 344 -19.33 2.79 -4.04
N LEU A 345 -19.19 4.08 -4.33
CA LEU A 345 -20.02 5.16 -3.83
C LEU A 345 -20.55 6.02 -4.98
N HIS A 346 -21.70 6.64 -4.73
CA HIS A 346 -22.17 7.72 -5.58
C HIS A 346 -21.22 8.94 -5.49
N HIS A 347 -21.14 9.74 -6.55
CA HIS A 347 -20.16 10.85 -6.64
C HIS A 347 -20.30 11.87 -5.51
N GLU A 348 -21.53 12.07 -5.00
CA GLU A 348 -21.83 12.95 -3.86
C GLU A 348 -21.08 12.55 -2.57
N SER A 349 -20.65 11.29 -2.45
CA SER A 349 -19.87 10.78 -1.30
C SER A 349 -18.37 10.70 -1.55
N HIS A 350 -17.87 11.03 -2.75
CA HIS A 350 -16.44 10.92 -3.07
C HIS A 350 -15.58 11.91 -2.27
N ASP A 351 -16.07 13.12 -2.05
CA ASP A 351 -15.36 14.13 -1.26
C ASP A 351 -15.40 13.80 0.23
N ARG A 352 -16.46 13.13 0.70
CA ARG A 352 -16.56 12.60 2.06
C ARG A 352 -15.54 11.48 2.30
N LEU A 353 -15.36 10.58 1.33
CA LEU A 353 -14.31 9.54 1.40
C LEU A 353 -12.91 10.15 1.43
N GLU A 354 -12.66 11.19 0.65
CA GLU A 354 -11.39 11.91 0.66
C GLU A 354 -11.15 12.60 2.01
N ALA A 355 -12.15 13.30 2.55
CA ALA A 355 -12.06 13.98 3.85
C ALA A 355 -11.81 12.98 4.99
N LEU A 356 -12.49 11.83 4.98
CA LEU A 356 -12.28 10.77 5.94
C LEU A 356 -10.86 10.20 5.88
N THR A 357 -10.39 9.91 4.67
CA THR A 357 -9.04 9.39 4.46
C THR A 357 -7.99 10.42 4.90
N ARG A 358 -8.23 11.71 4.64
CA ARG A 358 -7.38 12.80 5.10
C ARG A 358 -7.30 12.84 6.61
N ARG A 359 -8.43 12.67 7.30
CA ARG A 359 -8.47 12.62 8.76
C ARG A 359 -7.70 11.43 9.35
N LEU A 360 -7.73 10.26 8.69
CA LEU A 360 -6.94 9.08 9.10
C LEU A 360 -5.43 9.35 9.07
N VAL A 361 -4.97 10.21 8.17
CA VAL A 361 -3.53 10.50 8.02
C VAL A 361 -3.12 11.84 8.61
N GLU A 362 -4.05 12.66 9.08
CA GLU A 362 -3.82 14.04 9.53
C GLU A 362 -2.73 14.12 10.60
N ARG A 363 -2.84 13.31 11.67
CA ARG A 363 -1.84 13.22 12.74
C ARG A 363 -0.45 12.84 12.22
N ALA A 364 -0.39 11.96 11.23
CA ALA A 364 0.87 11.54 10.62
C ALA A 364 1.47 12.67 9.78
N ILE A 365 0.65 13.36 8.97
CA ILE A 365 1.05 14.52 8.16
C ILE A 365 1.57 15.65 9.05
N GLU A 366 0.86 15.99 10.13
CA GLU A 366 1.27 17.02 11.10
C GLU A 366 2.64 16.71 11.71
N ARG A 367 2.88 15.46 12.10
CA ARG A 367 4.17 15.00 12.68
C ARG A 367 5.33 15.03 11.67
N ILE A 368 5.05 14.84 10.39
CA ILE A 368 6.07 14.92 9.31
C ILE A 368 6.46 16.37 9.05
N GLY A 369 5.51 17.31 9.21
CA GLY A 369 5.69 18.75 9.05
C GLY A 369 5.70 19.20 7.59
N MET A 370 5.34 20.47 7.35
CA MET A 370 5.24 21.09 6.01
C MET A 370 6.58 21.21 5.24
N ALA A 371 7.70 20.81 5.86
CA ALA A 371 9.02 20.76 5.22
C ALA A 371 9.36 19.38 4.61
N GLY A 372 8.49 18.38 4.80
CA GLY A 372 8.56 17.06 4.19
C GLY A 372 7.87 16.97 2.83
N ALA A 373 7.98 15.82 2.15
CA ALA A 373 7.37 15.54 0.86
C ALA A 373 5.96 16.13 0.73
N GLY A 374 5.57 16.65 -0.45
CA GLY A 374 4.21 17.07 -0.71
C GLY A 374 3.28 15.86 -0.54
N ILE A 375 2.49 15.83 0.53
CA ILE A 375 1.51 14.77 0.79
C ILE A 375 0.15 15.27 0.28
N GLU A 376 -0.44 14.54 -0.68
CA GLU A 376 -1.82 14.76 -1.10
C GLU A 376 -2.67 13.52 -0.77
N VAL A 377 -3.96 13.74 -0.53
CA VAL A 377 -4.94 12.69 -0.29
C VAL A 377 -6.01 12.80 -1.37
N MET A 378 -6.37 11.69 -2.00
CA MET A 378 -7.41 11.65 -3.04
C MET A 378 -8.27 10.40 -2.89
N ALA A 379 -9.56 10.49 -3.22
CA ALA A 379 -10.37 9.31 -3.48
C ALA A 379 -10.40 8.99 -4.99
N ILE A 380 -10.00 7.77 -5.36
CA ILE A 380 -9.84 7.32 -6.74
C ILE A 380 -10.57 5.98 -6.99
N ALA A 381 -10.86 5.70 -8.25
CA ALA A 381 -11.15 4.36 -8.73
C ALA A 381 -10.29 4.09 -9.96
N SER A 382 -9.29 3.22 -9.81
CA SER A 382 -8.41 2.83 -10.92
C SER A 382 -9.19 2.21 -12.07
N VAL A 383 -10.22 1.43 -11.73
CA VAL A 383 -11.18 0.86 -12.67
C VAL A 383 -12.55 1.11 -12.10
N ARG A 384 -13.42 1.74 -12.88
CA ARG A 384 -14.81 2.01 -12.51
C ARG A 384 -15.66 0.80 -12.90
N ALA A 385 -16.07 0.00 -11.92
CA ALA A 385 -16.93 -1.17 -12.10
C ALA A 385 -18.43 -0.84 -12.09
N THR A 386 -18.79 0.35 -11.60
CA THR A 386 -20.19 0.76 -11.42
C THR A 386 -20.56 1.98 -12.27
N ARG A 387 -21.85 2.16 -12.52
CA ARG A 387 -22.44 3.37 -13.11
C ARG A 387 -23.37 4.03 -12.10
N GLU A 388 -23.41 5.36 -12.10
CA GLU A 388 -24.35 6.09 -11.25
C GLU A 388 -25.76 6.07 -11.85
N ALA A 389 -26.76 5.94 -11.00
CA ALA A 389 -28.16 6.07 -11.36
C ALA A 389 -28.97 6.64 -10.19
N THR A 390 -30.23 6.97 -10.44
CA THR A 390 -31.15 7.44 -9.41
C THR A 390 -32.41 6.59 -9.41
N VAL A 391 -32.88 6.20 -8.23
CA VAL A 391 -34.11 5.43 -8.06
C VAL A 391 -35.08 6.22 -7.21
N LYS A 392 -36.33 6.34 -7.67
CA LYS A 392 -37.41 6.92 -6.87
C LYS A 392 -38.06 5.82 -6.04
N ARG A 393 -38.02 5.96 -4.72
CA ARG A 393 -38.65 5.05 -3.77
C ARG A 393 -39.28 5.84 -2.63
N ASP A 394 -40.53 5.54 -2.29
CA ASP A 394 -41.27 6.18 -1.20
C ASP A 394 -41.27 7.73 -1.26
N GLY A 395 -41.29 8.30 -2.48
CA GLY A 395 -41.24 9.75 -2.69
C GLY A 395 -39.85 10.39 -2.61
N HIS A 396 -38.84 9.63 -2.20
CA HIS A 396 -37.44 10.06 -2.16
C HIS A 396 -36.68 9.63 -3.42
N THR A 397 -35.75 10.48 -3.89
CA THR A 397 -34.80 10.12 -4.96
C THR A 397 -33.52 9.66 -4.29
N LEU A 398 -33.21 8.37 -4.42
CA LEU A 398 -32.03 7.75 -3.83
C LEU A 398 -30.89 7.69 -4.85
N PRO A 399 -29.68 8.16 -4.51
CA PRO A 399 -28.50 8.03 -5.35
C PRO A 399 -27.98 6.59 -5.28
N VAL A 400 -28.07 5.84 -6.37
CA VAL A 400 -27.66 4.44 -6.42
C VAL A 400 -26.49 4.23 -7.37
N ILE A 401 -25.77 3.13 -7.16
CA ILE A 401 -24.76 2.63 -8.09
C ILE A 401 -25.25 1.34 -8.73
N VAL A 402 -24.98 1.15 -10.01
CA VAL A 402 -25.38 -0.01 -10.79
C VAL A 402 -24.14 -0.76 -11.26
N GLY A 403 -24.06 -2.03 -10.92
CA GLY A 403 -22.97 -2.91 -11.35
C GLY A 403 -23.39 -4.37 -11.27
N THR A 404 -22.45 -5.28 -11.50
CA THR A 404 -22.65 -6.72 -11.30
C THR A 404 -21.96 -7.14 -10.01
N PRO A 405 -22.67 -7.33 -8.88
CA PRO A 405 -22.07 -7.83 -7.65
C PRO A 405 -21.41 -9.19 -7.89
N MET A 406 -20.34 -9.50 -7.16
CA MET A 406 -19.64 -10.78 -7.25
C MET A 406 -20.51 -11.93 -6.69
N ASP A 407 -20.21 -13.15 -7.13
CA ASP A 407 -20.84 -14.36 -6.59
C ASP A 407 -20.65 -14.44 -5.06
N ARG A 408 -21.72 -14.82 -4.35
CA ARG A 408 -21.81 -14.92 -2.88
C ARG A 408 -21.73 -13.61 -2.09
N GLU A 409 -21.66 -12.46 -2.74
CA GLU A 409 -21.90 -11.19 -2.04
C GLU A 409 -23.35 -11.14 -1.54
N THR A 410 -23.59 -10.48 -0.40
CA THR A 410 -24.93 -10.42 0.21
C THR A 410 -25.33 -9.01 0.59
N ILE A 411 -26.58 -8.63 0.30
CA ILE A 411 -27.21 -7.39 0.80
C ILE A 411 -28.61 -7.73 1.32
N GLY A 412 -28.94 -7.32 2.54
CA GLY A 412 -30.29 -7.49 3.08
C GLY A 412 -30.80 -8.94 3.09
N GLY A 413 -29.90 -9.92 3.20
CA GLY A 413 -30.23 -11.36 3.16
C GLY A 413 -30.34 -11.96 1.74
N GLU A 414 -30.29 -11.16 0.67
CA GLU A 414 -30.19 -11.66 -0.70
C GLU A 414 -28.72 -11.97 -1.03
N SER A 415 -28.45 -13.13 -1.64
CA SER A 415 -27.13 -13.50 -2.16
C SER A 415 -27.07 -13.31 -3.68
N PHE A 416 -25.97 -12.76 -4.18
CA PHE A 416 -25.75 -12.54 -5.62
C PHE A 416 -25.05 -13.72 -6.30
N ASP A 417 -25.32 -13.88 -7.60
CA ASP A 417 -24.85 -14.99 -8.44
C ASP A 417 -23.64 -14.62 -9.32
N GLY A 418 -23.12 -13.40 -9.21
CA GLY A 418 -22.02 -12.93 -10.04
C GLY A 418 -22.39 -12.53 -11.47
N ASN A 419 -23.68 -12.53 -11.84
CA ASN A 419 -24.12 -12.34 -13.23
C ASN A 419 -25.16 -11.23 -13.38
N ARG A 420 -26.06 -11.04 -12.41
CA ARG A 420 -27.12 -10.02 -12.47
C ARG A 420 -26.58 -8.60 -12.25
N LYS A 421 -27.03 -7.64 -13.07
CA LYS A 421 -26.81 -6.21 -12.83
C LYS A 421 -27.84 -5.73 -11.79
N THR A 422 -27.36 -5.09 -10.73
CA THR A 422 -28.19 -4.66 -9.60
C THR A 422 -27.91 -3.19 -9.28
N ALA A 423 -28.97 -2.43 -9.01
CA ALA A 423 -28.89 -1.09 -8.45
C ALA A 423 -28.81 -1.19 -6.91
N ILE A 424 -27.74 -0.66 -6.34
CA ILE A 424 -27.44 -0.74 -4.91
C ILE A 424 -27.31 0.67 -4.35
N PHE A 425 -27.97 0.90 -3.22
CA PHE A 425 -27.72 2.05 -2.37
C PHE A 425 -26.64 1.65 -1.36
N PRO A 426 -25.38 2.13 -1.49
CA PRO A 426 -24.30 1.70 -0.61
C PRO A 426 -24.42 2.29 0.81
N GLY A 427 -25.33 3.24 1.02
CA GLY A 427 -25.38 4.08 2.23
C GLY A 427 -24.65 5.41 2.01
N ASP A 428 -24.90 6.36 2.91
CA ASP A 428 -24.23 7.65 2.90
C ASP A 428 -23.02 7.63 3.81
N LEU A 429 -21.89 8.11 3.28
CA LEU A 429 -20.81 8.51 4.17
C LEU A 429 -21.24 9.76 4.94
N PRO A 430 -20.89 9.84 6.22
CA PRO A 430 -21.20 10.99 7.06
C PRO A 430 -20.46 12.25 6.58
N GLU A 431 -21.06 13.42 6.78
CA GLU A 431 -20.52 14.69 6.29
C GLU A 431 -19.27 15.14 7.04
N ASN A 432 -19.23 14.94 8.36
CA ASN A 432 -18.08 15.34 9.19
C ASN A 432 -17.23 14.11 9.54
N PRO A 433 -16.03 13.89 8.99
CA PRO A 433 -15.25 12.71 9.35
C PRO A 433 -14.87 12.63 10.84
N GLN A 434 -14.88 13.76 11.57
CA GLN A 434 -14.49 13.83 12.98
C GLN A 434 -15.39 13.00 13.91
N TRP A 435 -16.69 12.85 13.62
CA TRP A 435 -17.58 12.06 14.50
C TRP A 435 -17.11 10.61 14.62
N LEU A 436 -16.49 10.05 13.56
CA LEU A 436 -15.94 8.70 13.57
C LEU A 436 -14.85 8.61 14.62
N PHE A 437 -13.94 9.59 14.66
CA PHE A 437 -12.81 9.59 15.57
C PHE A 437 -13.21 9.97 17.00
N ASP A 438 -14.14 10.90 17.18
CA ASP A 438 -14.70 11.23 18.49
C ASP A 438 -15.39 10.01 19.11
N ALA A 439 -16.11 9.24 18.30
CA ALA A 439 -16.73 7.99 18.72
C ALA A 439 -15.67 6.93 19.07
N LEU A 440 -14.58 6.83 18.30
CA LEU A 440 -13.46 5.92 18.55
C LEU A 440 -12.63 6.27 19.79
N GLU A 441 -12.52 7.54 20.13
CA GLU A 441 -11.79 8.04 21.31
C GLU A 441 -12.63 8.00 22.60
N GLY A 442 -13.95 7.84 22.48
CA GLY A 442 -14.89 7.62 23.58
C GLY A 442 -15.09 6.14 23.92
N ASP A 443 -16.32 5.76 24.31
CA ASP A 443 -16.67 4.38 24.61
C ASP A 443 -16.90 3.57 23.32
N ALA A 444 -15.83 2.99 22.79
CA ALA A 444 -15.83 2.20 21.55
C ALA A 444 -16.86 1.06 21.51
N ALA A 445 -17.36 0.61 22.67
CA ALA A 445 -18.37 -0.45 22.78
C ALA A 445 -19.77 -0.03 22.30
N ASN A 446 -20.05 1.29 22.19
CA ASN A 446 -21.37 1.84 21.82
C ASN A 446 -21.35 2.61 20.49
N VAL A 447 -20.29 2.48 19.69
CA VAL A 447 -20.14 3.21 18.43
C VAL A 447 -20.87 2.49 17.30
N HIS A 448 -21.97 3.08 16.84
CA HIS A 448 -22.62 2.67 15.60
C HIS A 448 -21.96 3.38 14.42
N LEU A 449 -21.22 2.63 13.60
CA LEU A 449 -20.75 3.11 12.30
C LEU A 449 -21.93 3.31 11.34
N PRO A 450 -21.80 4.15 10.29
CA PRO A 450 -22.88 4.25 9.32
C PRO A 450 -23.06 2.89 8.66
N GLU A 451 -24.30 2.49 8.40
CA GLU A 451 -24.60 1.23 7.70
C GLU A 451 -24.21 1.36 6.22
N VAL A 452 -22.90 1.37 5.93
CA VAL A 452 -22.37 1.39 4.57
C VAL A 452 -22.16 -0.05 4.10
N ASN A 453 -23.15 -0.61 3.42
CA ASN A 453 -23.06 -1.97 2.88
C ASN A 453 -22.34 -1.96 1.53
N VAL A 454 -21.01 -1.94 1.59
CA VAL A 454 -20.16 -1.97 0.39
C VAL A 454 -19.95 -3.42 -0.05
N VAL A 455 -20.65 -3.83 -1.11
CA VAL A 455 -20.37 -5.11 -1.79
C VAL A 455 -19.27 -4.97 -2.84
N ARG A 456 -18.70 -6.11 -3.20
CA ARG A 456 -17.72 -6.19 -4.29
C ARG A 456 -18.41 -6.39 -5.63
N PHE A 457 -18.01 -5.60 -6.62
CA PHE A 457 -18.49 -5.71 -8.00
C PHE A 457 -17.47 -6.45 -8.88
N ARG A 458 -17.94 -7.09 -9.94
CA ARG A 458 -17.08 -7.60 -11.02
C ARG A 458 -16.51 -6.45 -11.84
N PRO A 459 -15.37 -6.64 -12.54
CA PRO A 459 -14.90 -5.70 -13.54
C PRO A 459 -15.98 -5.30 -14.54
N PRO A 460 -15.94 -4.06 -15.06
CA PRO A 460 -16.97 -3.55 -15.95
C PRO A 460 -17.04 -4.36 -17.25
N GLU A 461 -18.23 -4.44 -17.83
CA GLU A 461 -18.36 -4.83 -19.23
C GLU A 461 -17.90 -3.65 -20.08
N LEU A 462 -16.88 -3.88 -20.91
CA LEU A 462 -16.40 -2.89 -21.85
C LEU A 462 -17.01 -3.21 -23.22
N ASP A 463 -17.70 -2.24 -23.80
CA ASP A 463 -18.23 -2.38 -25.16
C ASP A 463 -17.06 -2.33 -26.16
N GLU A 464 -16.88 -3.39 -26.95
CA GLU A 464 -15.96 -3.36 -28.08
C GLU A 464 -16.51 -2.38 -29.12
N SER A 465 -15.85 -1.23 -29.30
CA SER A 465 -16.29 -0.26 -30.29
C SER A 465 -16.20 -0.87 -31.70
N VAL A 466 -17.29 -0.74 -32.47
CA VAL A 466 -17.36 -1.11 -33.89
C VAL A 466 -16.37 -0.22 -34.65
N GLY A 467 -15.17 -0.74 -34.89
CA GLY A 467 -14.07 0.01 -35.53
C GLY A 467 -12.69 -0.18 -34.89
N GLY A 468 -12.56 -0.96 -33.80
CA GLY A 468 -11.25 -1.33 -33.23
C GLY A 468 -10.54 -0.20 -32.47
N ILE A 469 -11.25 0.89 -32.14
CA ILE A 469 -10.67 1.98 -31.35
C ILE A 469 -10.71 1.60 -29.87
N LYS A 470 -9.54 1.12 -29.42
CA LYS A 470 -8.93 1.15 -28.07
C LYS A 470 -9.91 1.08 -26.89
N LEU A 471 -9.98 -0.10 -26.27
CA LEU A 471 -10.65 -0.40 -25.00
C LEU A 471 -10.07 0.44 -23.84
N SER A 472 -10.42 1.73 -23.72
CA SER A 472 -10.01 2.52 -22.56
C SER A 472 -10.71 2.02 -21.30
N VAL A 473 -9.95 1.81 -20.23
CA VAL A 473 -10.50 1.35 -18.95
C VAL A 473 -11.07 2.55 -18.19
N PRO A 474 -12.39 2.58 -17.88
CA PRO A 474 -13.01 3.72 -17.22
C PRO A 474 -12.46 3.86 -15.80
N HIS A 475 -12.29 5.08 -15.33
CA HIS A 475 -11.68 5.38 -14.03
C HIS A 475 -12.31 6.61 -13.39
N ILE A 476 -11.99 6.86 -12.12
CA ILE A 476 -12.34 8.07 -11.37
C ILE A 476 -11.05 8.67 -10.81
N ARG A 477 -10.72 9.89 -11.24
CA ARG A 477 -9.57 10.70 -10.77
C ARG A 477 -8.18 10.03 -10.88
N LEU A 478 -8.04 8.95 -11.66
CA LEU A 478 -6.75 8.34 -11.97
C LEU A 478 -5.82 9.33 -12.69
N ASP A 479 -6.37 10.11 -13.61
CA ASP A 479 -5.70 11.21 -14.30
C ASP A 479 -5.21 12.32 -13.34
N ARG A 480 -6.01 12.69 -12.35
CA ARG A 480 -5.58 13.62 -11.29
C ARG A 480 -4.42 13.05 -10.46
N ALA A 481 -4.45 11.74 -10.17
CA ALA A 481 -3.33 11.08 -9.51
C ALA A 481 -2.05 11.09 -10.37
N MET A 482 -2.16 10.83 -11.68
CA MET A 482 -1.04 10.95 -12.63
C MET A 482 -0.46 12.38 -12.65
N GLN A 483 -1.33 13.39 -12.71
CA GLN A 483 -0.94 14.80 -12.71
C GLN A 483 -0.13 15.15 -11.46
N PHE A 484 -0.59 14.72 -10.28
CA PHE A 484 0.13 14.96 -9.04
C PHE A 484 1.47 14.23 -8.99
N LEU A 485 1.50 12.95 -9.38
CA LEU A 485 2.68 12.10 -9.23
C LEU A 485 3.80 12.47 -10.21
N PHE A 486 3.49 12.83 -11.45
CA PHE A 486 4.52 13.06 -12.48
C PHE A 486 4.20 14.14 -13.52
N GLY A 487 3.08 14.86 -13.39
CA GLY A 487 2.73 15.94 -14.32
C GLY A 487 3.72 17.10 -14.31
N ASP A 488 4.35 17.39 -13.17
CA ASP A 488 5.36 18.45 -13.03
C ASP A 488 6.67 18.17 -13.79
N ARG A 489 6.99 16.90 -14.04
CA ARG A 489 8.17 16.48 -14.83
C ARG A 489 7.91 16.44 -16.33
N LEU A 490 6.65 16.60 -16.73
CA LEU A 490 6.20 16.71 -18.12
C LEU A 490 5.87 18.15 -18.50
N ALA A 491 6.18 19.13 -17.64
CA ALA A 491 5.94 20.54 -17.90
C ALA A 491 6.76 21.08 -19.08
#